data_AF-A0A939CJ75-F1
#
_entry.id   AF-A0A939CJ75-F1
#
_cell.length_a   1.000
_cell.length_b   1.000
_cell.length_c   1.000
_cell.angle_alpha   90.00
_cell.angle_beta   90.00
_cell.angle_gamma   90.00
#
_symmetry.space_group_name_H-M   'P 1'
#
loop_
_entity.id
_entity.type
_entity.pdbx_description
1 polymer ?
#
loop_
_entity_poly.entity_id
_entity_poly.type
_entity_poly.pdbx_seq_one_letter_code
_entity_poly.pdbx_strand_id
1 'polypeptide(L)'
;MITSKLTSISEIVNNWLKFAEAKNAILLSFSGVIITIIFTYIKTSTNISFTVYIGFTIVVFILFISLLICSLSFLPKIDIEHFIWLRSKPSRKSKILLKDTDNFYFFNDLKKYQPETLLDSMNRLYFDNQVQIPYRKEDLDIANQIIINSEITSIKFIFFRIALWHLIFSIITIGFSLLISVLLHSKL
;
A
#
# COMPACT_ATOMS: atom_id res chain seq x y z
N MET A 1 -16.30 18.71 -21.41
CA MET A 1 -14.97 19.25 -21.05
C MET A 1 -14.53 18.81 -19.66
N ILE A 2 -15.36 18.97 -18.62
CA ILE A 2 -15.05 18.46 -17.28
C ILE A 2 -15.08 16.93 -17.20
N THR A 3 -16.08 16.28 -17.81
CA THR A 3 -16.22 14.81 -17.84
C THR A 3 -15.01 14.10 -18.47
N SER A 4 -14.46 14.66 -19.55
CA SER A 4 -13.23 14.12 -20.19
C SER A 4 -11.99 14.27 -19.30
N LYS A 5 -11.91 15.34 -18.50
CA LYS A 5 -10.82 15.52 -17.54
C LYS A 5 -10.96 14.56 -16.36
N LEU A 6 -12.18 14.37 -15.85
CA LEU A 6 -12.49 13.42 -14.78
C LEU A 6 -12.16 11.98 -15.19
N THR A 7 -12.58 11.55 -16.38
CA THR A 7 -12.24 10.22 -16.91
C THR A 7 -10.72 10.02 -17.04
N SER A 8 -9.99 11.03 -17.51
CA SER A 8 -8.52 10.98 -17.56
C SER A 8 -7.88 10.84 -16.17
N ILE A 9 -8.35 11.60 -15.18
CA ILE A 9 -7.87 11.50 -13.79
C ILE A 9 -8.23 10.13 -13.20
N SER A 10 -9.44 9.64 -13.47
CA SER A 10 -9.89 8.32 -13.03
C SER A 10 -8.98 7.22 -13.57
N GLU A 11 -8.59 7.28 -14.85
CA GLU A 11 -7.63 6.35 -15.43
C GLU A 11 -6.27 6.39 -14.71
N ILE A 12 -5.75 7.59 -14.43
CA ILE A 12 -4.48 7.77 -13.71
C ILE A 12 -4.56 7.18 -12.30
N VAL A 13 -5.64 7.43 -11.56
CA VAL A 13 -5.85 6.83 -10.23
C VAL A 13 -5.98 5.31 -10.31
N ASN A 14 -6.68 4.79 -11.32
CA ASN A 14 -6.79 3.35 -11.54
C ASN A 14 -5.43 2.71 -11.85
N ASN A 15 -4.55 3.41 -12.57
CA ASN A 15 -3.19 2.95 -12.81
C ASN A 15 -2.36 2.92 -11.52
N TRP A 16 -2.49 3.93 -10.65
CA TRP A 16 -1.88 3.91 -9.32
C TRP A 16 -2.39 2.74 -8.46
N LEU A 17 -3.69 2.46 -8.51
CA LEU A 17 -4.31 1.34 -7.81
C LEU A 17 -3.73 0.00 -8.29
N LYS A 18 -3.73 -0.25 -9.60
CA LYS A 18 -3.13 -1.46 -10.21
C LYS A 18 -1.66 -1.62 -9.83
N PHE A 19 -0.90 -0.52 -9.81
CA PHE A 19 0.49 -0.54 -9.41
C PHE A 19 0.69 -0.89 -7.93
N ALA A 20 -0.18 -0.37 -7.04
CA ALA A 20 -0.16 -0.73 -5.62
C ALA A 20 -0.49 -2.22 -5.41
N GLU A 21 -1.42 -2.78 -6.17
CA GLU A 21 -1.75 -4.21 -6.14
C GLU A 21 -0.60 -5.07 -6.65
N ALA A 22 0.01 -4.69 -7.78
CA ALA A 22 1.16 -5.41 -8.33
C ALA A 22 2.33 -5.45 -7.33
N LYS A 23 2.62 -4.34 -6.64
CA LYS A 23 3.65 -4.29 -5.59
C LYS A 23 3.37 -5.24 -4.43
N ASN A 24 2.14 -5.27 -3.93
CA ASN A 24 1.76 -6.20 -2.86
C ASN A 24 1.80 -7.66 -3.33
N ALA A 25 1.39 -7.95 -4.57
CA ALA A 25 1.44 -9.30 -5.15
C ALA A 25 2.89 -9.80 -5.25
N ILE A 26 3.79 -8.97 -5.78
CA ILE A 26 5.21 -9.29 -5.88
C ILE A 26 5.80 -9.57 -4.49
N LEU A 27 5.50 -8.70 -3.51
CA LEU A 27 6.03 -8.85 -2.16
C LEU A 27 5.48 -10.10 -1.46
N LEU A 28 4.20 -10.44 -1.68
CA LEU A 28 3.57 -11.67 -1.21
C LEU A 28 4.29 -12.90 -1.76
N SER A 29 4.43 -12.99 -3.09
CA SER A 29 5.09 -14.11 -3.76
C SER A 29 6.55 -14.23 -3.36
N PHE A 30 7.28 -13.11 -3.30
CA PHE A 30 8.69 -13.11 -2.92
C PHE A 30 8.90 -13.57 -1.48
N SER A 31 8.06 -13.11 -0.54
CA SER A 31 8.09 -13.56 0.86
C SER A 31 7.81 -15.07 0.95
N GLY A 32 6.83 -15.57 0.19
CA GLY A 32 6.52 -17.00 0.12
C GLY A 32 7.71 -17.83 -0.40
N VAL A 33 8.37 -17.40 -1.48
CA VAL A 33 9.55 -18.07 -2.02
C VAL A 33 10.69 -18.14 -1.01
N ILE A 34 10.99 -17.05 -0.30
CA ILE A 34 12.06 -17.06 0.72
C ILE A 34 11.71 -18.05 1.84
N ILE A 35 10.47 -18.06 2.33
CA ILE A 35 10.03 -19.01 3.35
C ILE A 35 10.23 -20.46 2.87
N THR A 36 9.84 -20.78 1.63
CA THR A 36 10.03 -22.12 1.05
C THR A 36 11.51 -22.49 0.94
N ILE A 37 12.37 -21.57 0.51
CA ILE A 37 13.82 -21.80 0.40
C ILE A 37 14.41 -22.10 1.78
N ILE A 38 14.09 -21.28 2.79
CA ILE A 38 14.58 -21.46 4.15
C ILE A 38 14.11 -22.80 4.73
N PHE A 39 12.83 -23.13 4.57
CA PHE A 39 12.26 -24.38 5.04
C PHE A 39 12.92 -25.60 4.38
N THR A 40 13.14 -25.53 3.06
CA THR A 40 13.83 -26.58 2.31
C THR A 40 15.27 -26.74 2.79
N TYR A 41 16.00 -25.63 2.92
CA TYR A 41 17.38 -25.63 3.41
C TYR A 41 17.50 -26.24 4.81
N ILE A 42 16.59 -25.88 5.73
CA ILE A 42 16.56 -26.46 7.09
C ILE A 42 16.35 -27.98 7.03
N LYS A 43 15.48 -28.47 6.14
CA LYS A 43 15.21 -29.90 6.03
C LYS A 43 16.32 -30.70 5.36
N THR A 44 17.02 -30.13 4.40
CA THR A 44 18.03 -30.85 3.60
C THR A 44 19.42 -30.80 4.22
N SER A 45 19.71 -29.80 5.04
CA SER A 45 21.06 -29.62 5.58
C SER A 45 21.28 -30.47 6.82
N THR A 46 22.40 -31.20 6.86
CA THR A 46 22.76 -32.10 7.97
C THR A 46 23.50 -31.40 9.11
N ASN A 47 24.20 -30.29 8.82
CA ASN A 47 25.01 -29.54 9.79
C ASN A 47 24.70 -28.04 9.71
N ILE A 48 23.61 -27.61 10.34
CA ILE A 48 23.29 -26.17 10.48
C ILE A 48 23.79 -25.69 11.83
N SER A 49 24.54 -24.59 11.85
CA SER A 49 24.94 -23.96 13.11
C SER A 49 23.71 -23.44 13.86
N PHE A 50 23.73 -23.52 15.19
CA PHE A 50 22.63 -23.07 16.02
C PHE A 50 22.22 -21.61 15.75
N THR A 51 23.20 -20.74 15.50
CA THR A 51 22.98 -19.32 15.16
C THR A 51 22.20 -19.15 13.85
N VAL A 52 22.52 -19.93 12.81
CA VAL A 52 21.83 -19.90 11.51
C VAL A 52 20.41 -20.42 11.64
N TYR A 53 20.22 -21.52 12.38
CA TYR A 53 18.89 -22.08 12.63
C TYR A 53 17.95 -21.08 13.33
N ILE A 54 18.44 -20.40 14.37
CA ILE A 54 17.67 -19.35 15.06
C ILE A 54 17.36 -18.20 14.10
N GLY A 55 18.36 -17.71 13.36
CA GLY A 55 18.19 -16.60 12.42
C GLY A 55 17.12 -16.90 11.37
N PHE A 56 17.16 -18.10 10.79
CA PHE A 56 16.15 -18.56 9.84
C PHE A 56 14.75 -18.70 10.46
N THR A 57 14.64 -19.21 11.67
CA THR A 57 13.34 -19.31 12.36
C THR A 57 12.72 -17.94 12.59
N ILE A 58 13.51 -16.97 13.06
CA ILE A 58 13.07 -15.58 13.25
C ILE A 58 12.61 -14.97 11.92
N VAL A 59 13.37 -15.21 10.85
CA VAL A 59 13.06 -14.66 9.53
C VAL A 59 11.78 -15.25 8.95
N VAL A 60 11.57 -16.57 9.06
CA VAL A 60 10.31 -17.19 8.63
C VAL A 60 9.13 -16.57 9.36
N PHE A 61 9.24 -16.30 10.67
CA PHE A 61 8.18 -15.66 11.43
C PHE A 61 7.89 -14.23 10.93
N ILE A 62 8.92 -13.41 10.72
CA ILE A 62 8.78 -12.03 10.22
C ILE A 62 8.17 -12.02 8.80
N LEU A 63 8.65 -12.89 7.91
CA LEU A 63 8.13 -13.00 6.54
C LEU A 63 6.70 -13.53 6.50
N PHE A 64 6.32 -14.39 7.44
CA PHE A 64 4.94 -14.84 7.57
C PHE A 64 4.01 -13.67 7.93
N ILE A 65 4.44 -12.78 8.85
CA ILE A 65 3.70 -11.55 9.14
C ILE A 65 3.60 -10.66 7.89
N SER A 66 4.70 -10.50 7.15
CA SER A 66 4.70 -9.76 5.87
C SER A 66 3.66 -10.35 4.87
N LEU A 67 3.61 -11.67 4.76
CA LEU A 67 2.69 -12.41 3.89
C LEU A 67 1.22 -12.17 4.30
N LEU A 68 0.94 -12.19 5.60
CA LEU A 68 -0.40 -11.87 6.12
C LEU A 68 -0.78 -10.41 5.79
N ILE A 69 0.12 -9.46 5.99
CA ILE A 69 -0.11 -8.04 5.68
C ILE A 69 -0.41 -7.85 4.18
N CYS A 70 0.38 -8.47 3.30
CA CYS A 70 0.13 -8.41 1.86
C CYS A 70 -1.20 -9.07 1.48
N SER A 71 -1.54 -10.21 2.10
CA SER A 71 -2.84 -10.88 1.89
C SER A 71 -4.01 -9.97 2.29
N LEU A 72 -3.91 -9.30 3.45
CA LEU A 72 -4.92 -8.34 3.91
C LEU A 72 -5.08 -7.16 2.95
N SER A 73 -4.02 -6.76 2.23
CA SER A 73 -4.08 -5.70 1.22
C SER A 73 -4.94 -6.05 -0.02
N PHE A 74 -5.30 -7.32 -0.21
CA PHE A 74 -6.19 -7.78 -1.28
C PHE A 74 -7.66 -7.86 -0.87
N LEU A 75 -7.98 -7.68 0.41
CA LEU A 75 -9.37 -7.69 0.86
C LEU A 75 -10.18 -6.55 0.22
N PRO A 76 -11.50 -6.74 0.04
CA PRO A 76 -12.40 -5.67 -0.40
C PRO A 76 -12.42 -4.50 0.59
N LYS A 77 -12.63 -3.28 0.08
CA LYS A 77 -12.67 -2.04 0.89
C LYS A 77 -13.64 -2.12 2.07
N ILE A 78 -14.80 -2.77 1.89
CA ILE A 78 -15.85 -2.88 2.91
C ILE A 78 -15.32 -3.58 4.18
N ASP A 79 -14.48 -4.61 3.99
CA ASP A 79 -13.91 -5.38 5.09
C ASP A 79 -12.71 -4.65 5.72
N ILE A 80 -11.93 -3.94 4.89
CA ILE A 80 -10.76 -3.17 5.33
C ILE A 80 -11.18 -1.96 6.17
N GLU A 81 -12.27 -1.27 5.81
CA GLU A 81 -12.80 -0.18 6.62
C GLU A 81 -13.13 -0.67 8.03
N HIS A 82 -13.74 -1.84 8.22
CA HIS A 82 -13.99 -2.34 9.57
C HIS A 82 -12.69 -2.57 10.38
N PHE A 83 -11.64 -3.11 9.74
CA PHE A 83 -10.36 -3.41 10.39
C PHE A 83 -9.49 -2.18 10.69
N ILE A 84 -9.40 -1.22 9.76
CA ILE A 84 -8.53 -0.03 9.90
C ILE A 84 -9.22 1.05 10.76
N TRP A 85 -10.55 1.11 10.74
CA TRP A 85 -11.32 2.24 11.29
C TRP A 85 -11.61 2.14 12.79
N LEU A 86 -11.19 1.06 13.46
CA LEU A 86 -11.09 0.99 14.93
C LEU A 86 -10.05 1.98 15.51
N ARG A 87 -9.13 2.53 14.69
CA ARG A 87 -8.02 3.34 15.21
C ARG A 87 -8.03 4.84 14.88
N SER A 88 -8.81 5.31 13.92
CA SER A 88 -8.79 6.75 13.60
C SER A 88 -9.96 7.16 12.72
N LYS A 89 -10.98 7.73 13.36
CA LYS A 89 -11.88 8.66 12.71
C LYS A 89 -11.30 10.07 12.95
N PRO A 90 -10.47 10.65 12.06
CA PRO A 90 -10.71 12.06 11.82
C PRO A 90 -12.13 12.07 11.26
N SER A 91 -13.05 12.67 12.00
CA SER A 91 -14.33 13.09 11.44
C SER A 91 -14.08 13.59 10.00
N ARG A 92 -14.94 13.28 9.03
CA ARG A 92 -14.88 13.92 7.70
C ARG A 92 -14.93 15.47 7.78
N LYS A 93 -15.10 16.05 8.98
CA LYS A 93 -14.90 17.46 9.36
C LYS A 93 -13.50 17.83 9.89
N SER A 94 -12.56 16.88 10.00
CA SER A 94 -11.16 17.16 10.29
C SER A 94 -10.60 17.92 9.10
N LYS A 95 -10.25 19.19 9.33
CA LYS A 95 -9.66 20.11 8.36
C LYS A 95 -8.34 19.57 7.80
N ILE A 96 -8.35 18.52 6.98
CA ILE A 96 -7.33 18.39 5.95
C ILE A 96 -7.64 19.52 4.99
N LEU A 97 -6.99 20.65 5.18
CA LEU A 97 -7.21 21.86 4.39
C LEU A 97 -7.07 21.47 2.90
N LEU A 98 -8.14 21.70 2.14
CA LEU A 98 -8.07 21.73 0.70
C LEU A 98 -7.13 22.88 0.34
N LYS A 99 -6.15 22.61 -0.52
CA LYS A 99 -5.15 23.59 -0.90
C LYS A 99 -5.22 23.78 -2.41
N ASP A 100 -5.01 25.01 -2.85
CA ASP A 100 -4.92 25.30 -4.28
C ASP A 100 -3.67 24.66 -4.91
N THR A 101 -2.74 24.19 -4.08
CA THR A 101 -1.54 23.43 -4.48
C THR A 101 -1.77 21.92 -4.60
N ASP A 102 -2.98 21.42 -4.37
CA ASP A 102 -3.26 19.98 -4.44
C ASP A 102 -3.12 19.47 -5.87
N ASN A 103 -2.47 18.31 -6.02
CA ASN A 103 -2.26 17.72 -7.32
C ASN A 103 -3.39 16.73 -7.66
N PHE A 104 -4.29 17.10 -8.56
CA PHE A 104 -5.41 16.23 -8.97
C PHE A 104 -5.01 15.03 -9.83
N TYR A 105 -3.71 14.85 -10.09
CA TYR A 105 -3.16 13.64 -10.70
C TYR A 105 -2.53 12.70 -9.66
N PHE A 106 -2.50 13.11 -8.39
CA PHE A 106 -1.94 12.33 -7.30
C PHE A 106 -3.04 11.82 -6.36
N PHE A 107 -3.19 10.51 -6.28
CA PHE A 107 -4.24 9.85 -5.49
C PHE A 107 -4.26 10.29 -4.02
N ASN A 108 -3.10 10.57 -3.42
CA ASN A 108 -3.04 10.90 -2.01
C ASN A 108 -3.63 12.29 -1.69
N ASP A 109 -3.63 13.21 -2.66
CA ASP A 109 -4.29 14.51 -2.54
C ASP A 109 -5.78 14.37 -2.81
N LEU A 110 -6.18 13.54 -3.77
CA LEU A 110 -7.58 13.32 -4.16
C LEU A 110 -8.43 12.65 -3.06
N LYS A 111 -7.85 11.78 -2.23
CA LYS A 111 -8.60 11.01 -1.22
C LYS A 111 -9.28 11.87 -0.13
N LYS A 112 -8.91 13.14 0.01
CA LYS A 112 -9.45 14.05 1.03
C LYS A 112 -10.72 14.79 0.59
N TYR A 113 -11.06 14.72 -0.70
CA TYR A 113 -12.20 15.43 -1.27
C TYR A 113 -13.53 14.70 -1.02
N GLN A 114 -14.61 15.44 -1.21
CA GLN A 114 -15.95 14.90 -1.48
C GLN A 114 -16.29 15.16 -2.95
N PRO A 115 -17.25 14.43 -3.55
CA PRO A 115 -17.54 14.57 -4.98
C PRO A 115 -17.80 16.03 -5.39
N GLU A 116 -18.61 16.75 -4.64
CA GLU A 116 -18.96 18.14 -4.89
C GLU A 116 -17.74 19.06 -4.74
N THR A 117 -16.97 18.89 -3.66
CA THR A 117 -15.80 19.75 -3.40
C THR A 117 -14.64 19.50 -4.36
N LEU A 118 -14.54 18.28 -4.90
CA LEU A 118 -13.59 17.96 -5.97
C LEU A 118 -13.98 18.71 -7.24
N LEU A 119 -15.25 18.64 -7.64
CA LEU A 119 -15.75 19.32 -8.83
C LEU A 119 -15.64 20.84 -8.70
N ASP A 120 -15.96 21.41 -7.54
CA ASP A 120 -15.79 22.84 -7.26
C ASP A 120 -14.34 23.27 -7.42
N SER A 121 -13.42 22.49 -6.85
CA SER A 121 -11.99 22.80 -6.93
C SER A 121 -11.45 22.65 -8.35
N MET A 122 -11.92 21.65 -9.10
CA MET A 122 -11.60 21.49 -10.53
C MET A 122 -12.15 22.64 -11.36
N ASN A 123 -13.40 23.03 -11.15
CA ASN A 123 -14.03 24.13 -11.87
C ASN A 123 -13.24 25.42 -11.68
N ARG A 124 -12.88 25.73 -10.43
CA ARG A 124 -12.09 26.90 -10.09
C ARG A 124 -10.66 26.86 -10.63
N LEU A 125 -9.95 25.74 -10.49
CA LEU A 125 -8.51 25.68 -10.77
C LEU A 125 -8.18 25.33 -12.23
N TYR A 126 -9.02 24.57 -12.92
CA TYR A 126 -8.75 24.05 -14.27
C TYR A 126 -9.71 24.55 -15.34
N PHE A 127 -10.82 25.20 -14.96
CA PHE A 127 -11.84 25.66 -15.90
C PHE A 127 -12.29 27.11 -15.67
N ASP A 128 -11.57 27.90 -14.86
CA ASP A 128 -11.87 29.31 -14.60
C ASP A 128 -13.33 29.60 -14.23
N ASN A 129 -13.96 28.70 -13.46
CA ASN A 129 -15.39 28.74 -13.09
C ASN A 129 -16.38 28.73 -14.27
N GLN A 130 -15.97 28.21 -15.44
CA GLN A 130 -16.82 28.15 -16.62
C GLN A 130 -17.77 26.93 -16.65
N VAL A 131 -17.60 25.97 -15.74
CA VAL A 131 -18.51 24.81 -15.64
C VAL A 131 -19.78 25.21 -14.89
N GLN A 132 -20.93 24.93 -15.50
CA GLN A 132 -22.24 25.28 -14.96
C GLN A 132 -22.64 24.37 -13.80
N ILE A 133 -23.21 24.98 -12.76
CA ILE A 133 -23.76 24.31 -11.57
C ILE A 133 -25.31 24.28 -11.70
N PRO A 134 -26.01 23.19 -11.34
CA PRO A 134 -25.51 21.98 -10.69
C PRO A 134 -24.73 21.05 -11.63
N TYR A 135 -23.74 20.33 -11.07
CA TYR A 135 -22.99 19.33 -11.82
C TYR A 135 -23.90 18.18 -12.28
N ARG A 136 -23.55 17.59 -13.42
CA ARG A 136 -24.26 16.41 -13.92
C ARG A 136 -24.03 15.24 -12.97
N LYS A 137 -25.03 14.37 -12.85
CA LYS A 137 -24.93 13.15 -12.02
C LYS A 137 -23.73 12.28 -12.43
N GLU A 138 -23.46 12.17 -13.73
CA GLU A 138 -22.29 11.47 -14.28
C GLU A 138 -20.97 12.02 -13.72
N ASP A 139 -20.79 13.34 -13.66
CA ASP A 139 -19.57 13.96 -13.16
C ASP A 139 -19.38 13.69 -11.66
N LEU A 140 -20.47 13.72 -10.88
CA LEU A 140 -20.47 13.36 -9.46
C LEU A 140 -20.11 11.90 -9.23
N ASP A 141 -20.64 10.98 -10.05
CA ASP A 141 -20.36 9.56 -9.91
C ASP A 141 -18.90 9.24 -10.25
N ILE A 142 -18.34 9.86 -11.29
CA ILE A 142 -16.91 9.71 -11.62
C ILE A 142 -16.04 10.33 -10.53
N ALA A 143 -16.39 11.51 -10.03
CA ALA A 143 -15.68 12.15 -8.91
C ALA A 143 -15.67 11.25 -7.66
N ASN A 144 -16.80 10.62 -7.34
CA ASN A 144 -16.89 9.67 -6.24
C ASN A 144 -15.98 8.45 -6.45
N GLN A 145 -15.94 7.89 -7.66
CA GLN A 145 -15.03 6.78 -7.99
C GLN A 145 -13.56 7.18 -7.87
N ILE A 146 -13.18 8.38 -8.33
CA ILE A 146 -11.81 8.91 -8.16
C ILE A 146 -11.42 8.96 -6.68
N ILE A 147 -12.30 9.48 -5.83
CA ILE A 147 -12.04 9.60 -4.38
C ILE A 147 -11.93 8.21 -3.73
N ILE A 148 -12.87 7.31 -4.02
CA ILE A 148 -12.87 5.95 -3.49
C ILE A 148 -11.60 5.20 -3.91
N ASN A 149 -11.25 5.22 -5.19
CA ASN A 149 -10.07 4.52 -5.68
C ASN A 149 -8.77 5.15 -5.16
N SER A 150 -8.77 6.46 -4.95
CA SER A 150 -7.65 7.17 -4.33
C SER A 150 -7.41 6.75 -2.88
N GLU A 151 -8.49 6.56 -2.11
CA GLU A 151 -8.44 6.04 -0.75
C GLU A 151 -7.93 4.60 -0.71
N ILE A 152 -8.46 3.72 -1.55
CA ILE A 152 -8.01 2.31 -1.65
C ILE A 152 -6.52 2.27 -2.00
N THR A 153 -6.11 3.05 -2.99
CA THR A 153 -4.71 3.16 -3.42
C THR A 153 -3.82 3.56 -2.25
N SER A 154 -4.22 4.58 -1.47
CA SER A 154 -3.46 5.02 -0.30
C SER A 154 -3.32 3.93 0.76
N ILE A 155 -4.38 3.17 1.03
CA ILE A 155 -4.36 2.09 2.01
C ILE A 155 -3.43 0.96 1.55
N LYS A 156 -3.52 0.54 0.28
CA LYS A 156 -2.64 -0.50 -0.28
C LYS A 156 -1.16 -0.12 -0.24
N PHE A 157 -0.82 1.15 -0.44
CA PHE A 157 0.55 1.64 -0.26
C PHE A 157 1.01 1.62 1.19
N ILE A 158 0.12 1.85 2.16
CA ILE A 158 0.44 1.73 3.59
C ILE A 158 0.78 0.28 3.93
N PHE A 159 -0.07 -0.68 3.51
CA PHE A 159 0.21 -2.10 3.69
C PHE A 159 1.53 -2.52 3.04
N PHE A 160 1.74 -2.12 1.77
CA PHE A 160 3.00 -2.38 1.08
C PHE A 160 4.21 -1.86 1.85
N ARG A 161 4.15 -0.62 2.36
CA ARG A 161 5.27 -0.02 3.11
C ARG A 161 5.56 -0.80 4.39
N ILE A 162 4.54 -1.22 5.14
CA ILE A 162 4.71 -1.98 6.37
C ILE A 162 5.32 -3.35 6.05
N ALA A 163 4.77 -4.09 5.08
CA ALA A 163 5.29 -5.38 4.66
C ALA A 163 6.73 -5.28 4.12
N LEU A 164 7.05 -4.23 3.36
CA LEU A 164 8.40 -3.99 2.84
C LEU A 164 9.42 -3.84 3.96
N TRP A 165 9.07 -3.13 5.05
CA TRP A 165 9.95 -3.03 6.22
C TRP A 165 10.19 -4.38 6.89
N HIS A 166 9.19 -5.27 6.95
CA HIS A 166 9.37 -6.63 7.46
C HIS A 166 10.33 -7.43 6.57
N LEU A 167 10.24 -7.29 5.24
CA LEU A 167 11.18 -7.92 4.30
C LEU A 167 12.60 -7.39 4.52
N ILE A 168 12.79 -6.07 4.60
CA ILE A 168 14.11 -5.45 4.82
C ILE A 168 14.72 -5.96 6.14
N PHE A 169 13.94 -5.97 7.22
CA PHE A 169 14.39 -6.47 8.52
C PHE A 169 14.75 -7.96 8.46
N SER A 170 14.01 -8.76 7.68
CA SER A 170 14.31 -10.17 7.45
C SER A 170 15.65 -10.38 6.76
N ILE A 171 15.93 -9.62 5.69
CA ILE A 171 17.20 -9.71 4.95
C ILE A 171 18.38 -9.35 5.86
N ILE A 172 18.27 -8.27 6.63
CA ILE A 172 19.30 -7.86 7.60
C ILE A 172 19.52 -8.97 8.64
N THR A 173 18.45 -9.56 9.16
CA THR A 173 18.52 -10.63 10.17
C THR A 173 19.24 -11.87 9.64
N ILE A 174 18.95 -12.31 8.40
CA ILE A 174 19.68 -13.42 7.77
C ILE A 174 21.17 -13.09 7.66
N GLY A 175 21.50 -11.92 7.11
CA GLY A 175 22.89 -11.52 6.89
C GLY A 175 23.70 -11.49 8.19
N PHE A 176 23.10 -10.94 9.26
CA PHE A 176 23.73 -10.88 10.58
C PHE A 176 23.93 -12.27 11.19
N SER A 177 22.93 -13.15 11.09
CA SER A 177 23.01 -14.52 11.58
C SER A 177 24.13 -15.33 10.88
N LEU A 178 24.25 -15.20 9.56
CA LEU A 178 25.33 -15.83 8.78
C LEU A 178 26.70 -15.28 9.18
N LEU A 179 26.84 -13.97 9.34
CA LEU A 179 28.10 -13.33 9.73
C LEU A 179 28.57 -13.80 11.11
N ILE A 180 27.67 -13.87 12.10
CA ILE A 180 28.00 -14.41 13.42
C ILE A 180 28.44 -15.88 13.31
N SER A 181 27.73 -16.68 12.52
CA SER A 181 28.08 -18.09 12.35
C SER A 181 29.50 -18.28 11.81
N VAL A 182 29.89 -17.48 10.81
CA VAL A 182 31.25 -17.51 10.25
C VAL A 182 32.28 -17.09 11.31
N LEU A 183 32.02 -16.02 12.06
CA LEU A 183 32.93 -15.54 13.11
C LEU A 183 33.11 -16.57 14.23
N LEU A 184 32.05 -17.27 14.63
CA LEU A 184 32.11 -18.31 15.66
C LEU A 184 32.88 -19.54 15.18
N HIS A 185 32.72 -19.95 13.91
CA HIS A 185 33.50 -21.05 13.34
C HIS A 185 34.96 -20.68 13.08
N SER A 186 35.28 -19.42 12.78
CA SER A 186 36.68 -18.98 12.60
C SER A 186 37.51 -18.94 13.89
N LYS A 187 36.87 -19.07 15.06
CA LYS A 187 37.50 -19.02 16.38
C LYS A 187 37.65 -20.39 17.06
N LEU A 188 37.16 -21.46 16.43
CA LEU A 188 37.30 -22.86 16.84
C LEU A 188 38.36 -23.53 15.98
#